data_AF-A0A7Y3PXM9-F1
#
_entry.id   AF-A0A7Y3PXM9-F1
#
_cell.length_a   1.000
_cell.length_b   1.000
_cell.length_c   1.000
_cell.angle_alpha   90.00
_cell.angle_beta   90.00
_cell.angle_gamma   90.00
#
_symmetry.space_group_name_H-M   'P 1'
#
loop_
_entity.id
_entity.type
_entity.pdbx_description
1 polymer ?
#
loop_
_entity_poly.entity_id
_entity_poly.type
_entity_poly.pdbx_seq_one_letter_code
_entity_poly.pdbx_strand_id
1 'polypeptide(L)'
;MAVPVPDVRVLISYSHDGDAHRKTVLNLANRLRQAGIDAWIDQFEEHEPPESWPDWMRRELDRADFVLVVVTKVYLERFNRESEAGVGSGVRWEGALITAGLYHGRRYKARYLPVVLREEDRRLVPVPLNLTTSYVVGETGDGDLAPLLRVLRGSPNAVPVTLGSLPEDAARDWQVDLYLGNVREVWRRLDPDLRLALAQDWVLANSGHPEVRGHDRDELADALAEERAGHPLAGALLEGRVAVLREHYAAVNPASWGPVANPRRIGVDHAIVEMGSSSGGGSPSPERSLLMRKVGRAWLVANFRAAYVIPGWPPRQEEIPGALRNGGT
;
A
#
# COMPACT_ATOMS: atom_id res chain seq x y z
N MET A 1 -21.09 -4.90 -1.82
CA MET A 1 -21.49 -6.15 -1.14
C MET A 1 -20.65 -6.28 0.12
N ALA A 2 -21.27 -6.41 1.30
CA ALA A 2 -20.53 -6.63 2.54
C ALA A 2 -19.87 -8.02 2.47
N VAL A 3 -18.56 -8.08 2.64
CA VAL A 3 -17.84 -9.34 2.80
C VAL A 3 -18.38 -9.98 4.09
N PRO A 4 -18.84 -11.24 4.08
CA PRO A 4 -19.22 -11.91 5.31
C PRO A 4 -18.01 -11.89 6.24
N VAL A 5 -18.16 -11.26 7.41
CA VAL A 5 -17.11 -11.31 8.44
C VAL A 5 -17.00 -12.78 8.80
N PRO A 6 -15.83 -13.43 8.67
CA PRO A 6 -15.69 -14.79 9.18
C PRO A 6 -16.10 -14.79 10.65
N ASP A 7 -16.76 -15.86 11.12
CA ASP A 7 -17.11 -16.04 12.53
C ASP A 7 -15.81 -16.24 13.33
N VAL A 8 -15.15 -15.14 13.69
CA VAL A 8 -13.90 -15.16 14.44
C VAL A 8 -14.20 -15.65 15.85
N ARG A 9 -13.68 -16.82 16.20
CA ARG A 9 -13.88 -17.42 17.52
C ARG A 9 -12.78 -16.98 18.47
N VAL A 10 -13.21 -16.41 19.59
CA VAL A 10 -12.31 -15.86 20.60
C VAL A 10 -12.56 -16.53 21.93
N LEU A 11 -11.55 -17.19 22.48
CA LEU A 11 -11.59 -17.67 23.86
C LEU A 11 -11.07 -16.59 24.80
N ILE A 12 -11.77 -16.32 25.90
CA ILE A 12 -11.25 -15.43 26.95
C ILE A 12 -10.77 -16.29 28.12
N SER A 13 -9.45 -16.34 28.29
CA SER A 13 -8.75 -17.01 29.39
C SER A 13 -8.54 -16.01 30.52
N TYR A 14 -8.99 -16.33 31.73
CA TYR A 14 -8.90 -15.46 32.91
C TYR A 14 -8.81 -16.31 34.18
N SER A 15 -8.33 -15.73 35.28
CA SER A 15 -8.33 -16.40 36.58
C SER A 15 -9.58 -16.07 37.40
N HIS A 16 -10.12 -17.04 38.13
CA HIS A 16 -11.23 -16.80 39.05
C HIS A 16 -10.76 -16.05 40.30
N ASP A 17 -10.66 -14.73 40.19
CA ASP A 17 -10.17 -13.82 41.25
C ASP A 17 -11.27 -13.37 42.22
N GLY A 18 -12.51 -13.76 41.95
CA GLY A 18 -13.71 -13.41 42.72
C GLY A 18 -14.88 -12.98 41.84
N ASP A 19 -16.05 -12.80 42.44
CA ASP A 19 -17.31 -12.54 41.71
C ASP A 19 -17.29 -11.23 40.92
N ALA A 20 -16.65 -10.18 41.46
CA ALA A 20 -16.50 -8.91 40.76
C ALA A 20 -15.71 -9.07 39.46
N HIS A 21 -14.59 -9.80 39.50
CA HIS A 21 -13.76 -10.08 38.32
C HIS A 21 -14.51 -10.96 37.31
N ARG A 22 -15.20 -12.01 37.76
CA ARG A 22 -16.05 -12.86 36.91
C ARG A 22 -17.10 -12.03 36.16
N LYS A 23 -17.75 -11.09 36.85
CA LYS A 23 -18.73 -10.18 36.24
C LYS A 23 -18.10 -9.25 35.21
N THR A 24 -16.90 -8.73 35.48
CA THR A 24 -16.17 -7.89 34.52
C THR A 24 -15.80 -8.67 33.25
N VAL A 25 -15.33 -9.91 33.39
CA VAL A 25 -15.02 -10.79 32.24
C VAL A 25 -16.28 -11.15 31.45
N LEU A 26 -17.39 -11.46 32.12
CA LEU A 26 -18.68 -11.69 31.46
C LEU A 26 -19.15 -10.47 30.67
N ASN A 27 -18.98 -9.26 31.23
CA ASN A 27 -19.32 -8.02 30.55
C ASN A 27 -18.46 -7.83 29.29
N LEU A 28 -17.14 -8.04 29.39
CA LEU A 28 -16.23 -8.00 28.24
C LEU A 28 -16.64 -9.00 27.15
N ALA A 29 -16.91 -10.26 27.52
CA ALA A 29 -17.35 -11.28 26.58
C ALA A 29 -18.62 -10.86 25.84
N ASN A 30 -19.64 -10.41 26.57
CA ASN A 30 -20.90 -9.96 25.98
C ASN A 30 -20.73 -8.74 25.07
N ARG A 31 -19.83 -7.80 25.41
CA ARG A 31 -19.55 -6.64 24.55
C ARG A 31 -18.85 -7.03 23.25
N LEU A 32 -17.93 -7.99 23.29
CA LEU A 32 -17.32 -8.55 22.08
C LEU A 32 -18.39 -9.27 21.22
N ARG A 33 -19.30 -10.03 21.84
CA ARG A 33 -20.43 -10.67 21.16
C ARG A 33 -21.38 -9.66 20.52
N GLN A 34 -21.73 -8.58 21.22
CA GLN A 34 -22.52 -7.48 20.67
C GLN A 34 -21.80 -6.79 19.50
N ALA A 35 -20.48 -6.80 19.48
CA ALA A 35 -19.65 -6.34 18.38
C ALA A 35 -19.46 -7.40 17.26
N GLY A 36 -20.19 -8.51 17.29
CA GLY A 36 -20.16 -9.54 16.24
C GLY A 36 -18.93 -10.45 16.27
N ILE A 37 -18.28 -10.60 17.43
CA ILE A 37 -17.20 -11.58 17.65
C ILE A 37 -17.77 -12.78 18.41
N ASP A 38 -17.47 -14.02 18.00
CA ASP A 38 -17.85 -15.21 18.77
C ASP A 38 -16.92 -15.39 19.99
N ALA A 39 -17.08 -14.51 20.98
CA ALA A 39 -16.34 -14.57 22.23
C ALA A 39 -16.98 -15.61 23.17
N TRP A 40 -16.16 -16.50 23.71
CA TRP A 40 -16.56 -17.64 24.54
C TRP A 40 -15.81 -17.65 25.87
N ILE A 41 -16.52 -18.06 26.95
CA ILE A 41 -16.02 -18.20 28.31
C ILE A 41 -16.67 -19.40 29.00
N ASP A 42 -15.99 -19.91 30.02
CA ASP A 42 -16.47 -21.00 30.88
C ASP A 42 -17.84 -20.72 31.54
N GLN A 43 -18.13 -19.46 31.90
CA GLN A 43 -19.41 -19.05 32.50
C GLN A 43 -20.63 -19.36 31.62
N PHE A 44 -20.45 -19.54 30.30
CA PHE A 44 -21.54 -19.95 29.41
C PHE A 44 -21.83 -21.46 29.47
N GLU A 45 -20.92 -22.26 30.03
CA GLU A 45 -21.00 -23.73 30.08
C GLU A 45 -21.37 -24.26 31.47
N GLU A 46 -21.34 -23.41 32.51
CA GLU A 46 -21.57 -23.82 33.91
C GLU A 46 -22.95 -24.48 34.15
N HIS A 47 -23.93 -24.22 33.29
CA HIS A 47 -25.26 -24.83 33.36
C HIS A 47 -25.28 -26.31 32.92
N GLU A 48 -24.30 -26.73 32.12
CA GLU A 48 -24.09 -28.10 31.66
C GLU A 48 -22.57 -28.39 31.70
N PRO A 49 -22.00 -28.59 32.91
CA PRO A 49 -20.55 -28.65 33.07
C PRO A 49 -19.96 -29.84 32.31
N PRO A 50 -18.78 -29.68 31.68
CA PRO A 50 -18.11 -30.78 31.01
C PRO A 50 -17.64 -31.84 32.00
N GLU A 51 -17.46 -33.07 31.53
CA GLU A 51 -16.83 -34.16 32.30
C GLU A 51 -15.44 -33.76 32.85
N SER A 52 -14.73 -32.90 32.12
CA SER A 52 -13.41 -32.39 32.46
C SER A 52 -13.23 -30.95 31.93
N TRP A 53 -13.10 -29.99 32.85
CA TRP A 53 -12.77 -28.60 32.54
C TRP A 53 -11.42 -28.44 31.83
N PRO A 54 -10.35 -29.18 32.21
CA PRO A 54 -9.10 -29.15 31.45
C PRO A 54 -9.26 -29.58 29.99
N ASP A 55 -10.04 -30.64 29.72
CA ASP A 55 -10.26 -31.09 28.34
C ASP A 55 -11.15 -30.12 27.57
N TRP A 56 -12.12 -29.49 28.24
CA TRP A 56 -12.90 -28.40 27.65
C TRP A 56 -11.99 -27.22 27.26
N MET A 57 -11.13 -26.76 28.16
CA MET A 57 -10.18 -25.66 27.91
C MET A 57 -9.27 -25.98 26.72
N ARG A 58 -8.72 -27.19 26.64
CA ARG A 58 -7.90 -27.61 25.50
C ARG A 58 -8.68 -27.58 24.18
N ARG A 59 -9.91 -28.10 24.16
CA ARG A 59 -10.76 -28.06 22.96
C ARG A 59 -11.08 -26.62 22.54
N GLU A 60 -11.38 -25.75 23.49
CA GLU A 60 -11.68 -24.35 23.20
C GLU A 60 -10.44 -23.59 22.75
N LEU A 61 -9.28 -23.85 23.35
CA LEU A 61 -8.00 -23.35 22.86
C LEU A 61 -7.76 -23.80 21.43
N ASP A 62 -7.99 -25.05 21.06
CA ASP A 62 -7.81 -25.55 19.69
C ASP A 62 -8.78 -24.90 18.69
N ARG A 63 -10.03 -24.65 19.09
CA ARG A 63 -11.06 -24.02 18.27
C ARG A 63 -10.88 -22.51 18.09
N ALA A 64 -10.22 -21.83 19.02
CA ALA A 64 -10.12 -20.39 19.00
C ALA A 64 -9.09 -19.87 17.99
N ASP A 65 -9.52 -18.88 17.19
CA ASP A 65 -8.66 -18.08 16.31
C ASP A 65 -7.76 -17.15 17.13
N PHE A 66 -8.33 -16.56 18.19
CA PHE A 66 -7.63 -15.73 19.16
C PHE A 66 -7.95 -16.16 20.59
N VAL A 67 -6.98 -16.00 21.48
CA VAL A 67 -7.15 -16.20 22.92
C VAL A 67 -6.84 -14.87 23.61
N LEU A 68 -7.86 -14.24 24.19
CA LEU A 68 -7.68 -13.07 25.04
C LEU A 68 -7.26 -13.55 26.42
N VAL A 69 -6.09 -13.13 26.87
CA VAL A 69 -5.57 -13.48 28.20
C VAL A 69 -5.82 -12.29 29.12
N VAL A 70 -6.83 -12.40 29.99
CA VAL A 70 -7.15 -11.35 30.98
C VAL A 70 -6.14 -11.45 32.12
N VAL A 71 -5.19 -10.52 32.11
CA VAL A 71 -4.09 -10.50 33.07
C VAL A 71 -4.47 -9.69 34.30
N THR A 72 -4.38 -10.35 35.45
CA THR A 72 -4.46 -9.76 36.78
C THR A 72 -3.21 -10.12 37.57
N LYS A 73 -3.08 -9.58 38.78
CA LYS A 73 -2.00 -9.96 39.70
C LYS A 73 -2.07 -11.46 40.05
N VAL A 74 -3.27 -11.97 40.32
CA VAL A 74 -3.48 -13.38 40.64
C VAL A 74 -3.17 -14.26 39.44
N TYR A 75 -3.55 -13.83 38.23
CA TYR A 75 -3.18 -14.52 37.00
C TYR A 75 -1.66 -14.63 36.84
N LEU A 76 -0.92 -13.52 37.00
CA LEU A 76 0.55 -13.52 36.90
C LEU A 76 1.20 -14.43 37.96
N GLU A 77 0.72 -14.39 39.20
CA GLU A 77 1.23 -15.27 40.27
C GLU A 77 1.02 -16.74 39.95
N ARG A 78 -0.16 -17.11 39.42
CA ARG A 78 -0.43 -18.48 38.94
C ARG A 78 0.47 -18.85 37.77
N PHE A 79 0.56 -17.98 36.76
CA PHE A 79 1.39 -18.18 35.58
C PHE A 79 2.86 -18.44 35.94
N ASN A 80 3.44 -17.65 36.85
CA ASN A 80 4.83 -17.83 37.30
C ASN A 80 5.02 -19.14 38.08
N ARG A 81 4.12 -19.46 39.02
CA ARG A 81 4.17 -20.72 39.78
C ARG A 81 4.05 -21.95 38.89
N GLU A 82 3.27 -21.88 37.82
CA GLU A 82 3.10 -22.95 36.85
C GLU A 82 4.31 -23.06 35.91
N SER A 83 4.96 -21.95 35.59
CA SER A 83 6.19 -21.92 34.77
C SER A 83 7.40 -22.50 35.51
N GLU A 84 7.47 -22.34 36.84
CA GLU A 84 8.56 -22.87 37.68
C GLU A 84 8.42 -24.36 38.02
N ALA A 85 7.20 -24.92 37.98
CA ALA A 85 6.91 -26.26 38.51
C ALA A 85 7.46 -27.44 37.67
N GLY A 86 7.89 -27.21 36.42
CA GLY A 86 8.44 -28.26 35.55
C GLY A 86 7.43 -29.35 35.17
N VAL A 87 7.65 -29.99 34.02
CA VAL A 87 6.83 -31.08 33.49
C VAL A 87 6.93 -32.30 34.42
N GLY A 88 6.04 -32.44 35.40
CA GLY A 88 6.18 -33.54 36.36
C GLY A 88 5.11 -33.80 37.41
N SER A 89 4.09 -32.96 37.63
CA SER A 89 2.99 -33.32 38.52
C SER A 89 1.64 -32.97 37.92
N GLY A 90 0.74 -33.96 37.91
CA GLY A 90 -0.62 -33.78 37.44
C GLY A 90 -1.31 -32.66 38.22
N VAL A 91 -2.02 -31.81 37.49
CA VAL A 91 -2.81 -30.64 37.93
C VAL A 91 -2.03 -29.32 37.98
N ARG A 92 -1.92 -28.65 36.81
CA ARG A 92 -1.84 -27.19 36.58
C ARG A 92 -1.57 -26.92 35.09
N TRP A 93 -2.56 -26.40 34.35
CA TRP A 93 -2.63 -26.59 32.88
C TRP A 93 -2.68 -25.30 32.04
N GLU A 94 -3.29 -24.20 32.51
CA GLU A 94 -3.58 -23.04 31.66
C GLU A 94 -2.33 -22.24 31.28
N GLY A 95 -1.48 -21.90 32.26
CA GLY A 95 -0.23 -21.18 32.01
C GLY A 95 0.76 -22.01 31.19
N ALA A 96 0.81 -23.32 31.41
CA ALA A 96 1.65 -24.26 30.66
C ALA A 96 1.18 -24.43 29.21
N LEU A 97 -0.13 -24.53 28.95
CA LEU A 97 -0.68 -24.63 27.58
C LEU A 97 -0.54 -23.33 26.79
N ILE A 98 -0.74 -22.18 27.43
CA ILE A 98 -0.50 -20.87 26.82
C ILE A 98 0.99 -20.70 26.51
N THR A 99 1.87 -21.05 27.44
CA THR A 99 3.32 -21.01 27.22
C THR A 99 3.74 -21.95 26.09
N ALA A 100 3.30 -23.21 26.09
CA ALA A 100 3.57 -24.15 25.00
C ALA A 100 3.02 -23.64 23.66
N GLY A 101 1.82 -23.05 23.63
CA GLY A 101 1.24 -22.44 22.43
C GLY A 101 1.99 -21.21 21.92
N LEU A 102 2.57 -20.41 22.81
CA LEU A 102 3.42 -19.26 22.48
C LEU A 102 4.78 -19.69 21.91
N TYR A 103 5.41 -20.73 22.48
CA TYR A 103 6.75 -21.19 22.08
C TYR A 103 6.74 -22.17 20.90
N HIS A 104 5.74 -23.04 20.79
CA HIS A 104 5.65 -24.06 19.72
C HIS A 104 4.72 -23.66 18.57
N GLY A 105 3.98 -22.55 18.72
CA GLY A 105 3.11 -22.02 17.68
C GLY A 105 3.88 -21.39 16.53
N ARG A 106 4.13 -22.15 15.46
CA ARG A 106 4.49 -21.58 14.14
C ARG A 106 3.25 -20.93 13.52
N ARG A 107 2.87 -19.72 13.96
CA ARG A 107 1.80 -18.95 13.33
C ARG A 107 2.29 -17.54 12.97
N TYR A 108 1.94 -17.08 11.76
CA TYR A 108 2.28 -15.75 11.23
C TYR A 108 1.55 -14.58 11.93
N LYS A 109 0.68 -14.86 12.91
CA LYS A 109 -0.13 -13.88 13.64
C LYS A 109 -0.06 -14.16 15.14
N ALA A 110 -0.07 -13.10 15.95
CA ALA A 110 -0.23 -13.20 17.40
C ALA A 110 -1.62 -13.77 17.71
N ARG A 111 -1.66 -14.99 18.27
CA ARG A 111 -2.88 -15.69 18.66
C ARG A 111 -3.34 -15.33 20.08
N TYR A 112 -2.38 -15.18 20.99
CA TYR A 112 -2.63 -14.85 22.38
C TYR A 112 -2.47 -13.34 22.56
N LEU A 113 -3.56 -12.66 22.91
CA LEU A 113 -3.61 -11.21 23.04
C LEU A 113 -3.81 -10.85 24.52
N PRO A 114 -2.85 -10.16 25.16
CA PRO A 114 -3.00 -9.77 26.55
C PRO A 114 -4.05 -8.68 26.69
N VAL A 115 -4.99 -8.86 27.61
CA VAL A 115 -5.98 -7.85 27.99
C VAL A 115 -5.80 -7.54 29.47
N VAL A 116 -5.73 -6.26 29.82
CA VAL A 116 -5.75 -5.79 31.20
C VAL A 116 -6.98 -4.92 31.44
N LEU A 117 -7.49 -4.93 32.66
CA LEU A 117 -8.72 -4.20 33.00
C LEU A 117 -8.44 -2.74 33.38
N ARG A 118 -7.18 -2.43 33.75
CA ARG A 118 -6.69 -1.11 34.13
C ARG A 118 -5.36 -0.82 33.44
N GLU A 119 -5.10 0.44 33.12
CA GLU A 119 -3.86 0.85 32.45
C GLU A 119 -2.63 0.49 33.30
N GLU A 120 -2.70 0.69 34.60
CA GLU A 120 -1.58 0.39 35.51
C GLU A 120 -1.22 -1.10 35.55
N ASP A 121 -2.16 -1.99 35.23
CA ASP A 121 -1.98 -3.44 35.25
C ASP A 121 -1.21 -3.96 34.03
N ARG A 122 -0.89 -3.11 33.04
CA ARG A 122 -0.01 -3.48 31.91
C ARG A 122 1.33 -4.07 32.37
N ARG A 123 1.86 -3.61 33.51
CA ARG A 123 3.10 -4.14 34.11
C ARG A 123 3.00 -5.60 34.57
N LEU A 124 1.78 -6.12 34.69
CA LEU A 124 1.52 -7.50 35.12
C LEU A 124 1.54 -8.49 33.97
N VAL A 125 1.59 -8.03 32.71
CA VAL A 125 1.64 -8.90 31.53
C VAL A 125 2.93 -9.74 31.57
N PRO A 126 2.82 -11.08 31.60
CA PRO A 126 4.00 -11.95 31.63
C PRO A 126 4.92 -11.71 30.43
N VAL A 127 6.24 -11.85 30.62
CA VAL A 127 7.25 -11.61 29.58
C VAL A 127 6.95 -12.32 28.25
N PRO A 128 6.54 -13.60 28.21
CA PRO A 128 6.23 -14.28 26.95
C PRO A 128 5.07 -13.65 26.16
N LEU A 129 4.16 -12.97 26.86
CA LEU A 129 2.98 -12.30 26.32
C LEU A 129 3.25 -10.82 25.98
N ASN A 130 4.23 -10.21 26.63
CA ASN A 130 4.63 -8.81 26.44
C ASN A 130 5.43 -8.55 25.14
N LEU A 131 5.61 -9.58 24.29
CA LEU A 131 6.21 -9.45 22.96
C LEU A 131 5.21 -8.94 21.91
N THR A 132 3.96 -8.73 22.29
CA THR A 132 2.85 -8.28 21.43
C THR A 132 2.08 -7.12 22.08
N THR A 133 1.20 -6.49 21.32
CA THR A 133 0.35 -5.40 21.84
C THR A 133 -0.61 -5.92 22.92
N SER A 134 -0.61 -5.27 24.09
CA SER A 134 -1.62 -5.46 25.13
C SER A 134 -2.75 -4.43 24.99
N TYR A 135 -3.96 -4.81 25.41
CA TYR A 135 -5.16 -3.99 25.29
C TYR A 135 -5.74 -3.69 26.67
N VAL A 136 -6.09 -2.43 26.93
CA VAL A 136 -6.80 -2.01 28.14
C VAL A 136 -8.29 -1.94 27.85
N VAL A 137 -9.02 -2.94 28.34
CA VAL A 137 -10.48 -3.03 28.18
C VAL A 137 -11.08 -3.49 29.49
N GLY A 138 -11.78 -2.60 30.19
CA GLY A 138 -12.33 -2.94 31.48
C GLY A 138 -12.74 -1.75 32.33
N GLU A 139 -12.28 -1.74 33.58
CA GLU A 139 -12.77 -0.85 34.63
C GLU A 139 -12.38 0.61 34.45
N THR A 140 -11.19 0.87 33.88
CA THR A 140 -10.73 2.25 33.60
C THR A 140 -11.23 2.78 32.26
N GLY A 141 -12.00 1.97 31.51
CA GLY A 141 -12.60 2.34 30.23
C GLY A 141 -12.23 1.41 29.07
N ASP A 142 -12.71 1.81 27.89
CA ASP A 142 -12.70 1.00 26.67
C ASP A 142 -11.77 1.54 25.58
N GLY A 143 -10.74 2.28 25.99
CA GLY A 143 -9.82 2.96 25.07
C GLY A 143 -9.26 2.04 23.99
N ASP A 144 -9.00 0.78 24.35
CA ASP A 144 -8.44 -0.21 23.43
C ASP A 144 -9.47 -1.19 22.83
N LEU A 145 -10.77 -1.06 23.13
CA LEU A 145 -11.79 -1.96 22.54
C LEU A 145 -11.83 -1.85 21.01
N ALA A 146 -11.82 -0.63 20.46
CA ALA A 146 -11.83 -0.42 19.02
C ALA A 146 -10.54 -0.95 18.34
N PRO A 147 -9.33 -0.66 18.84
CA PRO A 147 -8.10 -1.33 18.41
C PRO A 147 -8.16 -2.87 18.48
N LEU A 148 -8.70 -3.43 19.56
CA LEU A 148 -8.84 -4.88 19.74
C LEU A 148 -9.77 -5.47 18.67
N LEU A 149 -10.94 -4.87 18.47
CA LEU A 149 -11.90 -5.29 17.45
C LEU A 149 -11.31 -5.23 16.03
N ARG A 150 -10.44 -4.25 15.72
CA ARG A 150 -9.73 -4.21 14.44
C ARG A 150 -8.84 -5.43 14.22
N VAL A 151 -8.09 -5.83 15.24
CA VAL A 151 -7.24 -7.03 15.17
C VAL A 151 -8.07 -8.28 15.02
N LEU A 152 -9.10 -8.46 15.85
CA LEU A 152 -9.97 -9.63 15.81
C LEU A 152 -10.65 -9.77 14.44
N ARG A 153 -11.14 -8.66 13.85
CA ARG A 153 -11.80 -8.67 12.53
C ARG A 153 -10.84 -8.67 11.34
N GLY A 154 -9.53 -8.58 11.56
CA GLY A 154 -8.55 -8.36 10.49
C GLY A 154 -8.81 -7.07 9.69
N SER A 155 -9.40 -6.06 10.32
CA SER A 155 -9.77 -4.78 9.68
C SER A 155 -8.71 -3.72 10.01
N PRO A 156 -7.73 -3.46 9.12
CA PRO A 156 -6.63 -2.54 9.42
C PRO A 156 -7.14 -1.10 9.56
N ASN A 157 -6.48 -0.32 10.42
CA ASN A 157 -6.80 1.11 10.60
C ASN A 157 -6.35 1.98 9.41
N ALA A 158 -5.29 1.55 8.73
CA ALA A 158 -4.74 2.22 7.55
C ALA A 158 -4.39 1.16 6.52
N VAL A 159 -4.81 1.37 5.29
CA VAL A 159 -4.41 0.56 4.13
C VAL A 159 -3.31 1.36 3.41
N PRO A 160 -2.13 0.77 3.16
CA PRO A 160 -1.12 1.46 2.38
C PRO A 160 -1.70 1.79 0.99
N VAL A 161 -1.52 3.03 0.56
CA VAL A 161 -1.89 3.42 -0.81
C VAL A 161 -1.04 2.65 -1.81
N THR A 162 -1.61 2.34 -2.97
CA THR A 162 -0.84 1.75 -4.08
C THR A 162 0.34 2.66 -4.41
N LEU A 163 1.53 2.06 -4.58
CA LEU A 163 2.72 2.78 -5.04
C LEU A 163 2.42 3.46 -6.39
N GLY A 164 2.90 4.69 -6.57
CA GLY A 164 2.83 5.38 -7.86
C GLY A 164 3.78 4.74 -8.89
N SER A 165 3.57 5.00 -10.18
CA SER A 165 4.52 4.56 -11.20
C SER A 165 5.87 5.29 -11.05
N LEU A 166 6.94 4.65 -11.49
CA LEU A 166 8.26 5.25 -11.56
C LEU A 166 8.46 5.93 -12.93
N PRO A 167 9.22 7.04 -13.02
CA PRO A 167 9.45 7.74 -14.28
C PRO A 167 10.10 6.86 -15.36
N GLU A 168 10.99 5.94 -14.97
CA GLU A 168 11.66 5.00 -15.85
C GLU A 168 10.71 3.95 -16.45
N ASP A 169 9.71 3.51 -15.69
CA ASP A 169 8.71 2.57 -16.19
C ASP A 169 7.75 3.27 -17.15
N ALA A 170 7.33 4.50 -16.82
CA ALA A 170 6.50 5.30 -17.71
C ALA A 170 7.23 5.67 -19.01
N ALA A 171 8.53 5.98 -18.95
CA ALA A 171 9.37 6.23 -20.12
C ALA A 171 9.48 4.98 -21.01
N ARG A 172 9.67 3.80 -20.40
CA ARG A 172 9.70 2.52 -21.11
C ARG A 172 8.38 2.23 -21.81
N ASP A 173 7.26 2.37 -21.10
CA ASP A 173 5.93 2.16 -21.67
C ASP A 173 5.68 3.08 -22.88
N TRP A 174 6.02 4.37 -22.76
CA TRP A 174 5.89 5.32 -23.86
C TRP A 174 6.70 4.89 -25.09
N GLN A 175 7.92 4.39 -24.87
CA GLN A 175 8.79 3.90 -25.94
C GLN A 175 8.24 2.63 -26.60
N VAL A 176 7.64 1.72 -25.82
CA VAL A 176 6.94 0.53 -26.35
C VAL A 176 5.76 0.95 -27.22
N ASP A 177 4.93 1.89 -26.76
CA ASP A 177 3.80 2.40 -27.54
C ASP A 177 4.26 3.09 -28.83
N LEU A 178 5.37 3.83 -28.78
CA LEU A 178 5.98 4.45 -29.97
C LEU A 178 6.44 3.40 -30.99
N TYR A 179 7.12 2.36 -30.52
CA TYR A 179 7.60 1.26 -31.35
C TYR A 179 6.46 0.48 -32.02
N LEU A 180 5.42 0.14 -31.24
CA LEU A 180 4.24 -0.57 -31.73
C LEU A 180 3.36 0.31 -32.64
N GLY A 181 3.53 1.64 -32.61
CA GLY A 181 2.70 2.56 -33.39
C GLY A 181 1.34 2.82 -32.76
N ASN A 182 1.25 2.73 -31.43
CA ASN A 182 0.05 3.04 -30.67
C ASN A 182 -0.13 4.57 -30.59
N VAL A 183 -0.42 5.20 -31.74
CA VAL A 183 -0.49 6.66 -31.95
C VAL A 183 -1.22 7.39 -30.81
N ARG A 184 -2.39 6.88 -30.40
CA ARG A 184 -3.19 7.47 -29.32
C ARG A 184 -2.53 7.35 -27.95
N GLU A 185 -1.94 6.20 -27.62
CA GLU A 185 -1.31 6.01 -26.30
C GLU A 185 0.02 6.78 -26.19
N VAL A 186 0.78 6.89 -27.29
CA VAL A 186 1.95 7.78 -27.37
C VAL A 186 1.55 9.21 -27.00
N TRP A 187 0.44 9.71 -27.55
CA TRP A 187 -0.09 11.04 -27.24
C TRP A 187 -0.55 11.18 -25.80
N ARG A 188 -1.31 10.20 -25.28
CA ARG A 188 -1.84 10.22 -23.91
C ARG A 188 -0.76 10.24 -22.84
N ARG A 189 0.39 9.63 -23.13
CA ARG A 189 1.56 9.59 -22.25
C ARG A 189 2.42 10.85 -22.31
N LEU A 190 2.05 11.83 -23.13
CA LEU A 190 2.70 13.15 -23.12
C LEU A 190 2.08 14.06 -22.06
N ASP A 191 2.93 14.85 -21.47
CA ASP A 191 2.56 15.93 -20.57
C ASP A 191 1.59 16.94 -21.24
N PRO A 192 0.60 17.51 -20.51
CA PRO A 192 -0.29 18.52 -21.07
C PRO A 192 0.41 19.70 -21.75
N ASP A 193 1.51 20.23 -21.18
CA ASP A 193 2.21 21.37 -21.76
C ASP A 193 2.96 20.95 -23.03
N LEU A 194 3.52 19.74 -23.06
CA LEU A 194 4.12 19.19 -24.27
C LEU A 194 3.08 18.98 -25.37
N ARG A 195 1.90 18.45 -25.05
CA ARG A 195 0.81 18.29 -26.02
C ARG A 195 0.38 19.62 -26.61
N LEU A 196 0.20 20.63 -25.76
CA LEU A 196 -0.17 21.97 -26.20
C LEU A 196 0.90 22.59 -27.10
N ALA A 197 2.17 22.51 -26.72
CA ALA A 197 3.27 23.01 -27.55
C ALA A 197 3.34 22.30 -28.92
N LEU A 198 3.16 20.98 -28.97
CA LEU A 198 3.15 20.22 -30.23
C LEU A 198 1.95 20.57 -31.12
N ALA A 199 0.79 20.82 -30.52
CA ALA A 199 -0.40 21.27 -31.22
C ALA A 199 -0.22 22.68 -31.79
N GLN A 200 0.30 23.63 -30.98
CA GLN A 200 0.60 25.00 -31.41
C GLN A 200 1.60 25.02 -32.58
N ASP A 201 2.70 24.27 -32.49
CA ASP A 201 3.67 24.14 -33.58
C ASP A 201 3.04 23.58 -34.86
N TRP A 202 2.13 22.61 -34.75
CA TRP A 202 1.44 22.04 -35.90
C TRP A 202 0.45 23.02 -36.54
N VAL A 203 -0.30 23.76 -35.73
CA VAL A 203 -1.22 24.81 -36.21
C VAL A 203 -0.44 25.91 -36.92
N LEU A 204 0.73 26.33 -36.40
CA LEU A 204 1.60 27.30 -37.10
C LEU A 204 2.05 26.78 -38.45
N ALA A 205 2.57 25.55 -38.50
CA ALA A 205 3.06 24.91 -39.71
C ALA A 205 1.96 24.72 -40.77
N ASN A 206 0.70 24.58 -40.35
CA ASN A 206 -0.45 24.36 -41.23
C ASN A 206 -1.39 25.57 -41.33
N SER A 207 -0.94 26.76 -40.91
CA SER A 207 -1.74 28.00 -40.93
C SER A 207 -2.21 28.43 -42.33
N GLY A 208 -1.63 27.85 -43.38
CA GLY A 208 -2.06 28.01 -44.77
C GLY A 208 -3.28 27.17 -45.18
N HIS A 209 -3.58 26.09 -44.45
CA HIS A 209 -4.57 25.11 -44.84
C HIS A 209 -6.01 25.60 -44.59
N PRO A 210 -6.96 25.43 -45.53
CA PRO A 210 -8.33 25.92 -45.38
C PRO A 210 -9.03 25.43 -44.12
N GLU A 211 -8.85 24.16 -43.76
CA GLU A 211 -9.44 23.56 -42.56
C GLU A 211 -8.80 24.05 -41.26
N VAL A 212 -7.60 24.63 -41.29
CA VAL A 212 -6.95 25.22 -40.11
C VAL A 212 -7.34 26.69 -39.97
N ARG A 213 -7.36 27.43 -41.08
CA ARG A 213 -7.75 28.86 -41.13
C ARG A 213 -9.18 29.13 -40.68
N GLY A 214 -10.06 28.13 -40.77
CA GLY A 214 -11.45 28.23 -40.36
C GLY A 214 -11.68 28.28 -38.84
N HIS A 215 -10.63 28.09 -38.04
CA HIS A 215 -10.72 28.03 -36.58
C HIS A 215 -9.93 29.17 -35.91
N ASP A 216 -10.32 29.54 -34.70
CA ASP A 216 -9.43 30.27 -33.81
C ASP A 216 -8.24 29.37 -33.45
N ARG A 217 -7.02 29.91 -33.50
CA ARG A 217 -5.80 29.12 -33.34
C ARG A 217 -5.60 28.62 -31.92
N ASP A 218 -6.03 29.39 -30.91
CA ASP A 218 -5.86 29.05 -29.50
C ASP A 218 -6.87 27.95 -29.14
N GLU A 219 -8.13 28.11 -29.52
CA GLU A 219 -9.16 27.08 -29.35
C GLU A 219 -8.81 25.77 -30.08
N LEU A 220 -8.28 25.87 -31.31
CA LEU A 220 -7.86 24.70 -32.07
C LEU A 220 -6.67 24.00 -31.40
N ALA A 221 -5.67 24.74 -30.93
CA ALA A 221 -4.52 24.17 -30.25
C ALA A 221 -4.93 23.45 -28.96
N ASP A 222 -5.80 24.04 -28.15
CA ASP A 222 -6.33 23.44 -26.92
C ASP A 222 -7.12 22.15 -27.22
N ALA A 223 -8.00 22.18 -28.21
CA ALA A 223 -8.78 21.00 -28.61
C ALA A 223 -7.90 19.85 -29.12
N LEU A 224 -6.82 20.16 -29.84
CA LEU A 224 -5.85 19.18 -30.30
C LEU A 224 -4.94 18.67 -29.16
N ALA A 225 -4.73 19.48 -28.11
CA ALA A 225 -3.88 19.17 -26.96
C ALA A 225 -4.54 18.21 -25.95
N GLU A 226 -5.86 17.98 -26.03
CA GLU A 226 -6.58 17.09 -25.14
C GLU A 226 -5.98 15.67 -25.09
N GLU A 227 -6.11 14.99 -23.94
CA GLU A 227 -5.55 13.63 -23.76
C GLU A 227 -6.22 12.67 -24.75
N ARG A 228 -7.52 12.83 -24.93
CA ARG A 228 -8.32 12.14 -25.93
C ARG A 228 -8.81 13.15 -26.95
N ALA A 229 -7.90 13.68 -27.77
CA ALA A 229 -8.20 14.65 -28.81
C ALA A 229 -9.30 14.12 -29.75
N GLY A 230 -10.51 14.66 -29.59
CA GLY A 230 -11.69 14.30 -30.39
C GLY A 230 -11.87 15.18 -31.64
N HIS A 231 -11.06 16.23 -31.79
CA HIS A 231 -11.16 17.15 -32.92
C HIS A 231 -10.88 16.43 -34.26
N PRO A 232 -11.59 16.73 -35.36
CA PRO A 232 -11.38 16.07 -36.65
C PRO A 232 -9.94 16.14 -37.18
N LEU A 233 -9.24 17.25 -36.92
CA LEU A 233 -7.83 17.44 -37.30
C LEU A 233 -6.82 16.69 -36.42
N ALA A 234 -7.26 16.08 -35.31
CA ALA A 234 -6.37 15.38 -34.39
C ALA A 234 -5.64 14.23 -35.09
N GLY A 235 -6.33 13.48 -35.97
CA GLY A 235 -5.71 12.37 -36.71
C GLY A 235 -4.45 12.80 -37.46
N ALA A 236 -4.53 13.89 -38.23
CA ALA A 236 -3.41 14.41 -39.01
C ALA A 236 -2.24 14.88 -38.14
N LEU A 237 -2.53 15.55 -37.02
CA LEU A 237 -1.50 15.93 -36.04
C LEU A 237 -0.81 14.69 -35.45
N LEU A 238 -1.59 13.77 -34.88
CA LEU A 238 -1.05 12.66 -34.13
C LEU A 238 -0.24 11.72 -35.02
N GLU A 239 -0.74 11.37 -36.21
CA GLU A 239 -0.04 10.53 -37.17
C GLU A 239 1.28 11.17 -37.63
N GLY A 240 1.25 12.46 -37.99
CA GLY A 240 2.45 13.19 -38.40
C GLY A 240 3.50 13.25 -37.30
N ARG A 241 3.11 13.53 -36.05
CA ARG A 241 4.05 13.59 -34.92
C ARG A 241 4.62 12.23 -34.56
N VAL A 242 3.78 11.19 -34.50
CA VAL A 242 4.24 9.84 -34.22
C VAL A 242 5.16 9.32 -35.34
N ALA A 243 4.89 9.63 -36.61
CA ALA A 243 5.77 9.27 -37.71
C ALA A 243 7.18 9.89 -37.55
N VAL A 244 7.27 11.20 -37.27
CA VAL A 244 8.55 11.89 -37.02
C VAL A 244 9.27 11.31 -35.81
N LEU A 245 8.55 11.03 -34.72
CA LEU A 245 9.14 10.41 -33.53
C LEU A 245 9.64 8.99 -33.84
N ARG A 246 8.88 8.18 -34.57
CA ARG A 246 9.30 6.82 -34.95
C ARG A 246 10.55 6.84 -35.81
N GLU A 247 10.68 7.80 -36.72
CA GLU A 247 11.91 8.00 -37.48
C GLU A 247 13.08 8.38 -36.56
N HIS A 248 12.87 9.34 -35.66
CA HIS A 248 13.90 9.78 -34.71
C HIS A 248 14.35 8.67 -33.73
N TYR A 249 13.44 7.75 -33.41
CA TYR A 249 13.64 6.60 -32.51
C TYR A 249 13.78 5.27 -33.26
N ALA A 250 13.98 5.27 -34.58
CA ALA A 250 13.98 4.04 -35.40
C ALA A 250 15.08 3.03 -35.01
N ALA A 251 16.20 3.52 -34.49
CA ALA A 251 17.32 2.69 -34.02
C ALA A 251 17.07 2.05 -32.64
N VAL A 252 15.95 2.37 -31.98
CA VAL A 252 15.64 1.91 -30.64
C VAL A 252 14.79 0.63 -30.69
N ASN A 253 15.31 -0.44 -30.09
CA ASN A 253 14.56 -1.68 -29.88
C ASN A 253 14.16 -1.79 -28.41
N PRO A 254 12.86 -1.72 -28.05
CA PRO A 254 12.40 -1.80 -26.66
C PRO A 254 12.78 -3.11 -25.94
N ALA A 255 13.11 -4.18 -26.68
CA ALA A 255 13.55 -5.45 -26.10
C ALA A 255 15.01 -5.41 -25.58
N SER A 256 15.84 -4.51 -26.09
CA SER A 256 17.25 -4.37 -25.71
C SER A 256 17.61 -2.99 -25.16
N TRP A 257 16.67 -2.05 -25.22
CA TRP A 257 16.82 -0.69 -24.69
C TRP A 257 16.01 -0.50 -23.41
N GLY A 258 16.57 0.29 -22.52
CA GLY A 258 15.91 0.69 -21.29
C GLY A 258 16.64 1.84 -20.59
N PRO A 259 16.23 2.17 -19.36
CA PRO A 259 16.94 3.12 -18.52
C PRO A 259 18.38 2.65 -18.30
N VAL A 260 19.36 3.48 -18.66
CA VAL A 260 20.80 3.15 -18.51
C VAL A 260 21.38 3.58 -17.17
N ALA A 261 20.65 4.43 -16.44
CA ALA A 261 20.99 4.92 -15.12
C ALA A 261 19.73 5.21 -14.31
N ASN A 262 19.89 5.40 -12.99
CA ASN A 262 18.79 5.86 -12.15
C ASN A 262 18.28 7.23 -12.64
N PRO A 263 16.95 7.46 -12.70
CA PRO A 263 16.40 8.75 -13.08
C PRO A 263 16.94 9.88 -12.21
N ARG A 264 17.37 10.96 -12.86
CA ARG A 264 17.84 12.16 -12.16
C ARG A 264 16.66 13.03 -11.78
N ARG A 265 16.36 13.13 -10.48
CA ARG A 265 15.25 13.95 -9.96
C ARG A 265 15.58 15.43 -10.06
N ILE A 266 14.61 16.22 -10.53
CA ILE A 266 14.69 17.69 -10.57
C ILE A 266 13.49 18.24 -9.80
N GLY A 267 13.73 18.74 -8.60
CA GLY A 267 12.66 19.09 -7.67
C GLY A 267 11.78 17.89 -7.33
N VAL A 268 10.51 18.15 -7.06
CA VAL A 268 9.51 17.14 -6.62
C VAL A 268 8.86 16.39 -7.78
N ASP A 269 8.74 17.06 -8.93
CA ASP A 269 7.80 16.63 -9.98
C ASP A 269 8.49 16.28 -11.28
N HIS A 270 9.80 16.55 -11.44
CA HIS A 270 10.50 16.26 -12.69
C HIS A 270 11.58 15.19 -12.50
N ALA A 271 11.83 14.44 -13.56
CA ALA A 271 12.95 13.52 -13.63
C ALA A 271 13.51 13.46 -15.05
N ILE A 272 14.83 13.39 -15.20
CA ILE A 272 15.47 13.02 -16.47
C ILE A 272 15.70 11.51 -16.46
N VAL A 273 15.18 10.84 -17.48
CA VAL A 273 15.44 9.42 -17.74
C VAL A 273 16.35 9.31 -18.95
N GLU A 274 17.53 8.71 -18.78
CA GLU A 274 18.41 8.36 -19.89
C GLU A 274 18.05 6.98 -20.42
N MET A 275 17.68 6.91 -21.69
CA MET A 275 17.33 5.68 -22.39
C MET A 275 18.47 5.26 -23.32
N GLY A 276 18.86 3.99 -23.27
CA GLY A 276 19.93 3.46 -24.11
C GLY A 276 19.96 1.94 -24.14
N SER A 277 20.81 1.37 -24.99
CA SER A 277 21.04 -0.07 -25.08
C SER A 277 21.88 -0.56 -23.89
N SER A 278 21.47 -1.66 -23.26
CA SER A 278 22.28 -2.35 -22.25
C SER A 278 23.35 -3.22 -22.93
N SER A 279 24.20 -2.67 -23.79
CA SER A 279 25.29 -3.45 -24.40
C SER A 279 26.57 -3.29 -23.58
N GLY A 280 26.90 -4.33 -22.82
CA GLY A 280 28.24 -4.49 -22.26
C GLY A 280 29.26 -4.60 -23.39
N GLY A 281 30.07 -3.56 -23.56
CA GLY A 281 31.24 -3.56 -24.44
C GLY A 281 31.11 -2.70 -25.70
N GLY A 282 31.77 -1.54 -25.67
CA GLY A 282 32.56 -1.07 -26.82
C GLY A 282 31.86 -0.33 -27.96
N SER A 283 30.95 0.61 -27.69
CA SER A 283 30.73 1.86 -28.46
C SER A 283 29.64 2.69 -27.76
N PRO A 284 29.69 4.04 -27.79
CA PRO A 284 28.61 4.86 -27.22
C PRO A 284 27.31 4.58 -27.99
N SER A 285 26.37 3.89 -27.35
CA SER A 285 25.01 3.79 -27.87
C SER A 285 24.37 5.18 -27.84
N PRO A 286 23.51 5.55 -28.80
CA PRO A 286 22.86 6.86 -28.76
C PRO A 286 21.95 6.95 -27.53
N GLU A 287 22.43 7.56 -26.46
CA GLU A 287 21.63 7.84 -25.28
C GLU A 287 20.59 8.91 -25.63
N ARG A 288 19.34 8.67 -25.21
CA ARG A 288 18.21 9.58 -25.43
C ARG A 288 17.66 9.97 -24.08
N SER A 289 17.76 11.25 -23.76
CA SER A 289 17.20 11.80 -22.53
C SER A 289 15.73 12.14 -22.73
N LEU A 290 14.87 11.66 -21.83
CA LEU A 290 13.49 12.12 -21.70
C LEU A 290 13.37 12.96 -20.44
N LEU A 291 12.75 14.14 -20.55
CA LEU A 291 12.23 14.82 -19.37
C LEU A 291 10.86 14.22 -19.05
N MET A 292 10.69 13.75 -17.83
CA MET A 292 9.44 13.23 -17.30
C MET A 292 8.88 14.23 -16.29
N ARG A 293 7.56 14.43 -16.27
CA ARG A 293 6.86 15.19 -15.23
C ARG A 293 5.80 14.34 -14.56
N LYS A 294 5.68 14.46 -13.24
CA LYS A 294 4.66 13.84 -12.41
C LYS A 294 3.39 14.69 -12.43
N VAL A 295 2.30 14.12 -12.93
CA VAL A 295 0.98 14.73 -12.94
C VAL A 295 0.03 13.82 -12.16
N GLY A 296 -0.33 14.25 -10.94
CA GLY A 296 -1.07 13.41 -10.01
C GLY A 296 -0.28 12.15 -9.61
N ARG A 297 -0.72 10.97 -10.07
CA ARG A 297 -0.09 9.68 -9.80
C ARG A 297 0.72 9.13 -10.98
N ALA A 298 0.66 9.77 -12.14
CA ALA A 298 1.32 9.31 -13.36
C ALA A 298 2.58 10.12 -13.64
N TRP A 299 3.55 9.48 -14.27
CA TRP A 299 4.66 10.14 -14.94
C TRP A 299 4.36 10.21 -16.43
N LEU A 300 4.52 11.39 -17.02
CA LEU A 300 4.29 11.66 -18.43
C LEU A 300 5.57 12.22 -19.05
N VAL A 301 5.76 11.99 -20.35
CA VAL A 301 6.87 12.57 -21.10
C VAL A 301 6.63 14.06 -21.26
N ALA A 302 7.43 14.87 -20.58
CA ALA A 302 7.35 16.33 -20.60
C ALA A 302 8.23 16.95 -21.69
N ASN A 303 9.27 16.24 -22.14
CA ASN A 303 10.03 16.60 -23.34
C ASN A 303 10.87 15.41 -23.83
N PHE A 304 11.21 15.40 -25.11
CA PHE A 304 12.08 14.40 -25.74
C PHE A 304 13.59 14.71 -25.58
N ARG A 305 13.90 15.64 -24.68
CA ARG A 305 15.25 16.03 -24.24
C ARG A 305 15.20 16.64 -22.84
N ALA A 306 16.35 16.84 -22.20
CA ALA A 306 16.45 17.46 -20.88
C ALA A 306 16.24 19.00 -20.89
N ALA A 307 15.04 19.47 -21.28
CA ALA A 307 14.66 20.88 -21.31
C ALA A 307 13.17 21.04 -20.95
N TYR A 308 12.80 22.12 -20.27
CA TYR A 308 11.40 22.47 -20.04
C TYR A 308 10.73 22.91 -21.34
N VAL A 309 9.44 22.60 -21.48
CA VAL A 309 8.60 23.05 -22.60
C VAL A 309 7.73 24.20 -22.12
N ILE A 310 7.69 25.28 -22.90
CA ILE A 310 6.88 26.45 -22.62
C ILE A 310 5.92 26.64 -23.82
N PRO A 311 4.64 26.29 -23.66
CA PRO A 311 3.62 26.58 -24.67
C PRO A 311 3.57 28.07 -25.03
N GLY A 312 3.19 28.37 -26.27
CA GLY A 312 3.07 29.72 -26.79
C GLY A 312 3.10 29.75 -28.32
N TRP A 313 3.16 30.95 -28.89
CA TRP A 313 3.19 31.17 -30.34
C TRP A 313 4.43 31.98 -30.73
N PRO A 314 5.58 31.34 -31.08
CA PRO A 314 5.81 29.90 -31.12
C PRO A 314 6.08 29.30 -29.73
N PRO A 315 5.89 27.98 -29.58
CA PRO A 315 6.31 27.28 -28.37
C PRO A 315 7.83 27.37 -28.22
N ARG A 316 8.30 27.41 -26.98
CA ARG A 316 9.73 27.55 -26.65
C ARG A 316 10.19 26.43 -25.74
N GLN A 317 11.50 26.32 -25.60
CA GLN A 317 12.11 25.40 -24.67
C GLN A 317 13.16 26.13 -23.85
N GLU A 318 13.26 25.77 -22.58
CA GLU A 318 14.20 26.34 -21.63
C GLU A 318 15.12 25.24 -21.09
N GLU A 319 16.43 25.50 -21.09
CA GLU A 319 17.38 24.51 -20.60
C GLU A 319 17.28 24.33 -19.09
N ILE A 320 17.37 23.08 -18.65
CA ILE A 320 17.47 22.77 -17.24
C ILE A 320 18.88 23.20 -16.77
N PRO A 321 18.98 24.05 -15.72
CA PRO A 321 20.27 24.53 -15.23
C PRO A 321 21.27 23.41 -14.98
N GLY A 322 22.54 23.63 -15.35
CA GLY A 322 23.61 22.61 -15.29
C GLY A 322 23.80 21.96 -13.90
N ALA A 323 23.59 22.73 -12.83
CA ALA A 323 23.66 22.22 -11.45
C ALA A 323 22.56 21.16 -11.14
N LEU A 324 21.40 21.28 -11.80
CA LEU A 324 20.30 20.32 -11.71
C LEU A 324 20.45 19.16 -12.70
N ARG A 325 21.22 19.36 -13.79
CA ARG A 325 21.60 18.28 -14.72
C ARG A 325 22.66 17.35 -14.14
N ASN A 326 23.70 17.87 -13.50
CA ASN A 326 24.88 17.09 -13.12
C ASN A 326 24.83 16.45 -11.73
N GLY A 327 23.68 16.52 -11.04
CA GLY A 327 23.56 16.00 -9.68
C GLY A 327 24.50 16.72 -8.71
N GLY A 328 24.12 17.95 -8.31
CA GLY A 328 24.80 18.63 -7.22
C GLY A 328 24.83 17.73 -5.98
N THR A 329 26.05 17.55 -5.46
CA THR A 329 26.41 16.83 -4.23
C THR A 329 25.54 17.16 -3.03
#